data_AF-A4U4Q6-F1
#
_entry.id   AF-A4U4Q6-F1
#
_cell.length_a   1.000
_cell.length_b   1.000
_cell.length_c   1.000
_cell.angle_alpha   90.00
_cell.angle_beta   90.00
_cell.angle_gamma   90.00
#
_symmetry.space_group_name_H-M   'P 1'
#
loop_
_entity.id
_entity.type
_entity.pdbx_description
1 polymer ?
#
loop_
_entity_poly.entity_id
_entity_poly.type
_entity_poly.pdbx_seq_one_letter_code
_entity_poly.pdbx_strand_id
1 'polypeptide(L)'
;MKKLEEDKPSDVGRLVRLEFGLFRALGYGNKDVAASLFEAVTTHPRWFVDLVCMAFKGEKEPRAEPQEHEVQAARISYDILHHCRRVPGTRPDGTVDGESLRAFVEEARRIYGDADRLAIGDQQLGGILAYAPTDADGTWPCLAVADVLDRLDLEEVRTGFRVGAFNKRGCHSRELHEGGAQERVLAETYRGHARRFHNSHPLLASALDDLADGYEQDARREDDRARLRRDEA
;
A
#
# COMPACT_ATOMS: atom_id res chain seq x y z
N MET A 1 29.98 -4.15 32.90
CA MET A 1 29.03 -5.11 32.30
C MET A 1 27.76 -5.16 33.13
N LYS A 2 26.90 -4.15 32.98
CA LYS A 2 25.60 -4.07 33.63
C LYS A 2 24.71 -3.30 32.65
N LYS A 3 23.51 -3.82 32.38
CA LYS A 3 22.52 -3.45 31.35
C LYS A 3 22.48 -4.34 30.10
N LEU A 4 22.23 -5.64 30.32
CA LEU A 4 21.64 -6.51 29.29
C LEU A 4 20.57 -7.43 29.92
N GLU A 5 19.79 -6.90 30.87
CA GLU A 5 18.76 -7.65 31.61
C GLU A 5 17.37 -7.00 31.60
N GLU A 6 17.14 -5.95 30.82
CA GLU A 6 15.84 -5.27 30.77
C GLU A 6 15.31 -5.23 29.34
N ASP A 7 14.76 -6.36 28.90
CA ASP A 7 13.44 -6.40 28.27
C ASP A 7 13.03 -7.85 28.07
N LYS A 8 12.22 -8.38 28.99
CA LYS A 8 11.41 -9.56 28.64
C LYS A 8 10.44 -9.06 27.57
N PRO A 9 10.48 -9.56 26.33
CA PRO A 9 9.56 -9.10 25.31
C PRO A 9 8.14 -9.35 25.83
N SER A 10 7.31 -8.29 25.85
CA SER A 10 5.88 -8.42 26.14
C SER A 10 5.28 -9.54 25.30
N ASP A 11 4.21 -10.19 25.75
CA ASP A 11 3.59 -11.27 24.99
C ASP A 11 3.22 -10.83 23.56
N VAL A 12 2.88 -9.54 23.37
CA VAL A 12 2.69 -8.90 22.06
C VAL A 12 3.98 -8.87 21.24
N GLY A 13 5.12 -8.44 21.83
CA GLY A 13 6.41 -8.42 21.13
C GLY A 13 6.92 -9.81 20.76
N ARG A 14 6.55 -10.85 21.52
CA ARG A 14 6.83 -12.25 21.17
C ARG A 14 5.95 -12.71 20.01
N LEU A 15 4.66 -12.39 20.07
CA LEU A 15 3.69 -12.74 19.06
C LEU A 15 4.03 -12.13 17.69
N VAL A 16 4.40 -10.85 17.64
CA VAL A 16 4.83 -10.17 16.40
C VAL A 16 6.04 -10.88 15.77
N ARG A 17 7.04 -11.27 16.56
CA ARG A 17 8.23 -11.97 16.04
C ARG A 17 7.88 -13.35 15.48
N LEU A 18 6.97 -14.07 16.14
CA LEU A 18 6.47 -15.35 15.67
C LEU A 18 5.68 -15.17 14.36
N GLU A 19 4.76 -14.20 14.32
CA GLU A 19 3.98 -13.89 13.13
C GLU A 19 4.87 -13.46 11.96
N PHE A 20 5.94 -12.68 12.19
CA PHE A 20 6.94 -12.36 11.17
C PHE A 20 7.66 -13.61 10.65
N GLY A 21 8.23 -14.44 11.54
CA GLY A 21 9.01 -15.61 11.14
C GLY A 21 8.18 -16.69 10.46
N LEU A 22 6.90 -16.79 10.81
CA LEU A 22 5.96 -17.76 10.27
C LEU A 22 5.04 -17.19 9.18
N PHE A 23 5.17 -15.91 8.80
CA PHE A 23 4.22 -15.21 7.94
C PHE A 23 3.84 -16.01 6.67
N ARG A 24 4.84 -16.56 5.99
CA ARG A 24 4.64 -17.36 4.77
C ARG A 24 4.00 -18.72 5.03
N ALA A 25 4.26 -19.32 6.18
CA ALA A 25 3.68 -20.60 6.60
C ALA A 25 2.24 -20.45 7.10
N LEU A 26 1.90 -19.27 7.62
CA LEU A 26 0.59 -18.90 8.13
C LEU A 26 -0.46 -18.65 7.03
N GLY A 27 -0.03 -18.56 5.77
CA GLY A 27 -0.89 -18.29 4.63
C GLY A 27 -1.10 -16.79 4.43
N TYR A 28 -0.69 -16.32 3.26
CA TYR A 28 -0.55 -14.90 2.92
C TYR A 28 -1.84 -14.04 2.99
N GLY A 29 -3.01 -14.64 3.15
CA GLY A 29 -4.29 -13.99 2.82
C GLY A 29 -5.36 -13.96 3.91
N ASN A 30 -5.13 -14.57 5.08
CA ASN A 30 -6.15 -14.59 6.13
C ASN A 30 -5.83 -13.48 7.16
N LYS A 31 -6.68 -12.44 7.19
CA LYS A 31 -6.52 -11.25 8.05
C LYS A 31 -6.35 -11.61 9.53
N ASP A 32 -6.87 -12.76 9.93
CA ASP A 32 -6.84 -13.24 11.31
C ASP A 32 -5.49 -13.85 11.72
N VAL A 33 -4.60 -14.14 10.76
CA VAL A 33 -3.39 -14.96 11.03
C VAL A 33 -2.14 -14.11 11.31
N ALA A 34 -2.20 -12.79 11.07
CA ALA A 34 -1.11 -11.85 11.39
C ALA A 34 -1.63 -10.49 11.91
N ALA A 35 -2.77 -10.50 12.61
CA ALA A 35 -3.43 -9.28 13.05
C ALA A 35 -2.54 -8.41 13.96
N SER A 36 -1.80 -9.05 14.87
CA SER A 36 -0.92 -8.36 15.83
C SER A 36 0.25 -7.69 15.11
N LEU A 37 0.85 -8.37 14.13
CA LEU A 37 1.90 -7.85 13.27
C LEU A 37 1.39 -6.66 12.46
N PHE A 38 0.23 -6.80 11.79
CA PHE A 38 -0.34 -5.70 11.02
C PHE A 38 -0.71 -4.50 11.89
N GLU A 39 -1.27 -4.70 13.06
CA GLU A 39 -1.52 -3.63 14.02
C GLU A 39 -0.21 -2.95 14.42
N ALA A 40 0.81 -3.73 14.77
CA ALA A 40 2.04 -3.16 15.28
C ALA A 40 2.83 -2.39 14.20
N VAL A 41 2.91 -2.88 12.97
CA VAL A 41 3.58 -2.17 11.87
C VAL A 41 2.82 -0.93 11.43
N THR A 42 1.50 -0.88 11.63
CA THR A 42 0.68 0.30 11.31
C THR A 42 0.52 1.27 12.48
N THR A 43 1.00 0.90 13.67
CA THR A 43 1.02 1.76 14.86
C THR A 43 2.41 2.32 15.14
N HIS A 44 3.47 1.59 14.80
CA HIS A 44 4.86 1.99 15.05
C HIS A 44 5.58 2.27 13.71
N PRO A 45 5.78 3.56 13.32
CA PRO A 45 6.39 3.93 12.05
C PRO A 45 7.73 3.25 11.79
N ARG A 46 8.55 3.10 12.83
CA ARG A 46 9.86 2.44 12.73
C ARG A 46 9.76 1.01 12.21
N TRP A 47 8.76 0.25 12.63
CA TRP A 47 8.62 -1.15 12.21
C TRP A 47 8.20 -1.24 10.75
N PHE A 48 7.33 -0.34 10.29
CA PHE A 48 6.99 -0.23 8.87
C PHE A 48 8.22 0.14 8.03
N VAL A 49 9.01 1.10 8.51
CA VAL A 49 10.24 1.52 7.83
C VAL A 49 11.24 0.37 7.75
N ASP A 50 11.47 -0.36 8.85
CA ASP A 50 12.38 -1.50 8.88
C ASP A 50 11.96 -2.58 7.85
N LEU A 51 10.66 -2.85 7.67
CA LEU A 51 10.17 -3.76 6.63
C LEU A 51 10.53 -3.30 5.23
N VAL A 52 10.33 -2.02 4.91
CA VAL A 52 10.69 -1.45 3.61
C VAL A 52 12.20 -1.49 3.41
N CYS A 53 12.99 -1.19 4.44
CA CYS A 53 14.45 -1.25 4.38
C CYS A 53 14.98 -2.67 4.12
N MET A 54 14.31 -3.70 4.66
CA MET A 54 14.63 -5.10 4.38
C MET A 54 14.22 -5.53 2.99
N ALA A 55 13.05 -5.07 2.50
CA ALA A 55 12.52 -5.46 1.20
C ALA A 55 13.18 -4.72 0.02
N PHE A 56 13.63 -3.48 0.23
CA PHE A 56 14.12 -2.59 -0.82
C PHE A 56 15.48 -2.00 -0.48
N LYS A 57 16.34 -1.92 -1.51
CA LYS A 57 17.67 -1.29 -1.41
C LYS A 57 17.54 0.23 -1.36
N GLY A 58 18.49 0.88 -0.67
CA GLY A 58 18.62 2.33 -0.72
C GLY A 58 19.03 2.82 -2.11
N GLU A 59 18.69 4.06 -2.44
CA GLU A 59 18.93 4.64 -3.78
C GLU A 59 20.42 4.65 -4.16
N LYS A 60 21.29 4.92 -3.18
CA LYS A 60 22.75 4.99 -3.33
C LYS A 60 23.44 3.73 -2.82
N GLU A 61 22.69 2.71 -2.43
CA GLU A 61 23.25 1.50 -1.84
C GLU A 61 23.98 0.67 -2.91
N PRO A 62 25.25 0.29 -2.69
CA PRO A 62 26.00 -0.45 -3.68
C PRO A 62 25.38 -1.83 -3.93
N ARG A 63 25.46 -2.28 -5.18
CA ARG A 63 24.94 -3.59 -5.56
C ARG A 63 25.86 -4.70 -5.07
N ALA A 64 25.60 -5.19 -3.86
CA ALA A 64 26.17 -6.43 -3.34
C ALA A 64 25.27 -7.64 -3.63
N GLU A 65 25.88 -8.82 -3.74
CA GLU A 65 25.18 -10.10 -3.72
C GLU A 65 24.67 -10.37 -2.29
N PRO A 66 23.34 -10.46 -2.09
CA PRO A 66 22.78 -10.70 -0.78
C PRO A 66 23.01 -12.15 -0.36
N GLN A 67 23.20 -12.36 0.93
CA GLN A 67 23.23 -13.70 1.52
C GLN A 67 21.81 -14.32 1.50
N GLU A 68 21.73 -15.66 1.55
CA GLU A 68 20.43 -16.36 1.50
C GLU A 68 19.45 -15.88 2.57
N HIS A 69 19.94 -15.63 3.79
CA HIS A 69 19.11 -15.15 4.89
C HIS A 69 18.55 -13.74 4.65
N GLU A 70 19.31 -12.87 3.96
CA GLU A 70 18.86 -11.52 3.57
C GLU A 70 17.79 -11.60 2.49
N VAL A 71 17.95 -12.51 1.51
CA VAL A 71 16.93 -12.78 0.49
C VAL A 71 15.64 -13.28 1.12
N GLN A 72 15.74 -14.17 2.11
CA GLN A 72 14.57 -14.68 2.83
C GLN A 72 13.86 -13.58 3.62
N ALA A 73 14.62 -12.77 4.37
CA ALA A 73 14.07 -11.64 5.13
C ALA A 73 13.40 -10.60 4.22
N ALA A 74 14.02 -10.28 3.07
CA ALA A 74 13.46 -9.37 2.08
C ALA A 74 12.13 -9.88 1.53
N ARG A 75 12.04 -11.18 1.19
CA ARG A 75 10.80 -11.81 0.72
C ARG A 75 9.68 -11.76 1.75
N ILE A 76 9.98 -12.14 3.00
CA ILE A 76 9.00 -12.09 4.10
C ILE A 76 8.52 -10.64 4.30
N SER A 77 9.44 -9.68 4.30
CA SER A 77 9.11 -8.27 4.50
C SER A 77 8.25 -7.73 3.36
N TYR A 78 8.59 -8.07 2.12
CA TYR A 78 7.78 -7.75 0.95
C TYR A 78 6.39 -8.36 1.05
N ASP A 79 6.27 -9.64 1.43
CA ASP A 79 4.98 -10.30 1.57
C ASP A 79 4.12 -9.61 2.66
N ILE A 80 4.71 -9.23 3.79
CA ILE A 80 4.00 -8.50 4.86
C ILE A 80 3.49 -7.15 4.35
N LEU A 81 4.34 -6.37 3.67
CA LEU A 81 3.93 -5.09 3.08
C LEU A 81 2.83 -5.28 2.05
N HIS A 82 2.99 -6.26 1.16
CA HIS A 82 2.06 -6.55 0.08
C HIS A 82 0.70 -7.03 0.58
N HIS A 83 0.65 -7.71 1.72
CA HIS A 83 -0.59 -8.24 2.31
C HIS A 83 -1.15 -7.40 3.46
N CYS A 84 -0.45 -6.33 3.87
CA CYS A 84 -1.00 -5.39 4.83
C CYS A 84 -2.20 -4.65 4.22
N ARG A 85 -3.34 -4.71 4.89
CA ARG A 85 -4.61 -4.07 4.48
C ARG A 85 -5.11 -3.07 5.52
N ARG A 86 -4.27 -2.76 6.51
CA ARG A 86 -4.59 -1.87 7.63
C ARG A 86 -3.94 -0.52 7.39
N VAL A 87 -4.69 0.55 7.55
CA VAL A 87 -4.19 1.91 7.39
C VAL A 87 -3.63 2.41 8.73
N PRO A 88 -2.48 3.12 8.75
CA PRO A 88 -1.98 3.74 9.96
C PRO A 88 -3.02 4.69 10.59
N GLY A 89 -3.13 4.69 11.91
CA GLY A 89 -4.16 5.46 12.61
C GLY A 89 -5.56 4.83 12.59
N THR A 90 -5.74 3.62 12.06
CA THR A 90 -7.04 2.92 12.14
C THR A 90 -7.39 2.62 13.60
N ARG A 91 -8.57 3.02 14.05
CA ARG A 91 -9.12 2.77 15.39
C ARG A 91 -9.81 1.40 15.48
N PRO A 92 -10.15 0.91 16.69
CA PRO A 92 -10.87 -0.35 16.86
C PRO A 92 -12.25 -0.39 16.16
N ASP A 93 -12.87 0.77 15.93
CA ASP A 93 -14.15 0.89 15.22
C ASP A 93 -14.01 0.90 13.69
N GLY A 94 -12.78 0.82 13.16
CA GLY A 94 -12.49 0.85 11.73
C GLY A 94 -12.37 2.24 11.12
N THR A 95 -12.60 3.31 11.89
CA THR A 95 -12.35 4.69 11.45
C THR A 95 -10.84 5.00 11.47
N VAL A 96 -10.42 6.03 10.74
CA VAL A 96 -9.01 6.48 10.73
C VAL A 96 -8.89 7.77 11.51
N ASP A 97 -8.01 7.79 12.50
CA ASP A 97 -7.60 8.99 13.22
C ASP A 97 -6.59 9.80 12.38
N GLY A 98 -7.02 10.96 11.89
CA GLY A 98 -6.19 11.78 11.00
C GLY A 98 -4.92 12.33 11.65
N GLU A 99 -4.93 12.60 12.96
CA GLU A 99 -3.74 13.06 13.67
C GLU A 99 -2.70 11.96 13.80
N SER A 100 -3.11 10.75 14.21
CA SER A 100 -2.24 9.57 14.30
C SER A 100 -1.70 9.18 12.92
N LEU A 101 -2.54 9.22 11.88
CA LEU A 101 -2.11 8.95 10.52
C LEU A 101 -1.05 9.96 10.06
N ARG A 102 -1.30 11.26 10.25
CA ARG A 102 -0.35 12.31 9.86
C ARG A 102 0.98 12.16 10.60
N ALA A 103 0.94 11.96 11.92
CA ALA A 103 2.14 11.73 12.73
C ALA A 103 2.91 10.48 12.27
N PHE A 104 2.20 9.41 11.92
CA PHE A 104 2.81 8.21 11.39
C PHE A 104 3.54 8.47 10.06
N VAL A 105 2.88 9.14 9.12
CA VAL A 105 3.48 9.48 7.82
C VAL A 105 4.71 10.37 8.01
N GLU A 106 4.62 11.41 8.83
CA GLU A 106 5.73 12.34 9.06
C GLU A 106 6.95 11.64 9.67
N GLU A 107 6.74 10.81 10.68
CA GLU A 107 7.85 10.08 11.31
C GLU A 107 8.42 9.00 10.38
N ALA A 108 7.58 8.25 9.65
CA ALA A 108 8.06 7.27 8.68
C ALA A 108 8.95 7.93 7.60
N ARG A 109 8.51 9.07 7.06
CA ARG A 109 9.26 9.85 6.06
C ARG A 109 10.58 10.35 6.59
N ARG A 110 10.61 10.86 7.82
CA ARG A 110 11.84 11.28 8.48
C ARG A 110 12.86 10.14 8.53
N ILE A 111 12.43 8.94 8.97
CA ILE A 111 13.30 7.76 9.05
C ILE A 111 13.71 7.28 7.65
N TYR A 112 12.83 7.32 6.66
CA TYR A 112 13.18 6.96 5.28
C TYR A 112 14.23 7.89 4.66
N GLY A 113 14.16 9.20 4.97
CA GLY A 113 15.18 10.16 4.58
C GLY A 113 16.55 9.80 5.17
N ASP A 114 16.60 9.46 6.45
CA ASP A 114 17.82 9.01 7.14
C ASP A 114 18.37 7.69 6.56
N ALA A 115 17.49 6.83 6.01
CA ALA A 115 17.81 5.50 5.49
C ALA A 115 18.00 5.45 3.96
N ASP A 116 18.06 6.60 3.26
CA ASP A 116 18.22 6.71 1.80
C ASP A 116 17.15 5.95 1.00
N ARG A 117 15.90 5.96 1.49
CA ARG A 117 14.76 5.20 0.97
C ARG A 117 13.48 6.05 0.87
N LEU A 118 13.61 7.38 0.78
CA LEU A 118 12.46 8.28 0.83
C LEU A 118 11.45 8.01 -0.29
N ALA A 119 11.87 7.92 -1.55
CA ALA A 119 10.94 7.73 -2.67
C ALA A 119 10.20 6.38 -2.59
N ILE A 120 10.93 5.27 -2.43
CA ILE A 120 10.31 3.95 -2.31
C ILE A 120 9.48 3.82 -1.03
N GLY A 121 9.92 4.41 0.08
CA GLY A 121 9.18 4.46 1.34
C GLY A 121 7.88 5.22 1.21
N ASP A 122 7.89 6.38 0.56
CA ASP A 122 6.69 7.16 0.24
C ASP A 122 5.72 6.34 -0.64
N GLN A 123 6.22 5.63 -1.65
CA GLN A 123 5.37 4.74 -2.45
C GLN A 123 4.77 3.58 -1.63
N GLN A 124 5.51 2.97 -0.71
CA GLN A 124 4.96 1.93 0.18
C GLN A 124 3.91 2.50 1.14
N LEU A 125 4.12 3.71 1.68
CA LEU A 125 3.11 4.44 2.44
C LEU A 125 1.85 4.67 1.60
N GLY A 126 2.00 5.16 0.38
CA GLY A 126 0.87 5.33 -0.54
C GLY A 126 0.10 4.03 -0.77
N GLY A 127 0.82 2.94 -1.00
CA GLY A 127 0.25 1.63 -1.23
C GLY A 127 -0.65 1.14 -0.10
N ILE A 128 -0.27 1.37 1.17
CA ILE A 128 -1.14 1.02 2.30
C ILE A 128 -2.35 1.96 2.43
N LEU A 129 -2.22 3.24 2.08
CA LEU A 129 -3.34 4.20 2.08
C LEU A 129 -4.43 3.84 1.07
N ALA A 130 -4.13 3.07 0.02
CA ALA A 130 -5.14 2.56 -0.92
C ALA A 130 -6.16 1.59 -0.27
N TYR A 131 -5.88 1.12 0.95
CA TYR A 131 -6.79 0.32 1.77
C TYR A 131 -7.62 1.15 2.75
N ALA A 132 -7.63 2.48 2.59
CA ALA A 132 -8.48 3.38 3.36
C ALA A 132 -9.94 2.92 3.34
N PRO A 133 -10.65 3.03 4.48
CA PRO A 133 -12.09 2.83 4.51
C PRO A 133 -12.79 3.92 3.69
N THR A 134 -14.06 3.67 3.42
CA THR A 134 -14.98 4.63 2.84
C THR A 134 -15.69 5.38 3.97
N ASP A 135 -15.89 6.69 3.84
CA ASP A 135 -16.68 7.47 4.78
C ASP A 135 -18.18 7.11 4.71
N ALA A 136 -18.95 7.56 5.71
CA ALA A 136 -20.38 7.24 5.84
C ALA A 136 -21.24 7.70 4.65
N ASP A 137 -20.77 8.69 3.88
CA ASP A 137 -21.39 9.21 2.66
C ASP A 137 -20.98 8.43 1.38
N GLY A 138 -20.25 7.33 1.54
CA GLY A 138 -19.74 6.53 0.44
C GLY A 138 -18.49 7.12 -0.24
N THR A 139 -17.88 8.16 0.32
CA THR A 139 -16.68 8.79 -0.24
C THR A 139 -15.44 7.97 0.09
N TRP A 140 -14.67 7.61 -0.94
CA TRP A 140 -13.39 6.91 -0.82
C TRP A 140 -12.29 7.67 -1.55
N PRO A 141 -11.07 7.79 -0.99
CA PRO A 141 -10.71 7.37 0.39
C PRO A 141 -11.40 8.24 1.45
N CYS A 142 -11.41 7.79 2.71
CA CYS A 142 -11.93 8.61 3.82
C CYS A 142 -11.16 9.94 3.97
N LEU A 143 -11.81 10.96 4.53
CA LEU A 143 -11.29 12.32 4.59
C LEU A 143 -9.91 12.43 5.23
N ALA A 144 -9.66 11.69 6.32
CA ALA A 144 -8.35 11.68 6.99
C ALA A 144 -7.20 11.25 6.06
N VAL A 145 -7.47 10.31 5.14
CA VAL A 145 -6.50 9.87 4.14
C VAL A 145 -6.43 10.86 2.98
N ALA A 146 -7.57 11.45 2.60
CA ALA A 146 -7.62 12.49 1.58
C ALA A 146 -6.77 13.72 1.95
N ASP A 147 -6.87 14.19 3.20
CA ASP A 147 -6.08 15.30 3.75
C ASP A 147 -4.57 15.05 3.59
N VAL A 148 -4.12 13.81 3.82
CA VAL A 148 -2.71 13.44 3.63
C VAL A 148 -2.35 13.43 2.15
N LEU A 149 -3.13 12.74 1.31
CA LEU A 149 -2.83 12.57 -0.11
C LEU A 149 -2.84 13.90 -0.89
N ASP A 150 -3.54 14.92 -0.40
CA ASP A 150 -3.61 16.23 -1.04
C ASP A 150 -2.45 17.18 -0.69
N ARG A 151 -1.50 16.75 0.14
CA ARG A 151 -0.34 17.57 0.47
C ARG A 151 0.63 17.70 -0.70
N LEU A 152 1.05 18.91 -1.03
CA LEU A 152 1.98 19.18 -2.16
C LEU A 152 3.27 18.35 -2.10
N ASP A 153 3.84 18.15 -0.91
CA ASP A 153 5.12 17.47 -0.68
C ASP A 153 5.07 15.93 -0.74
N LEU A 154 3.91 15.34 -1.05
CA LEU A 154 3.64 13.90 -1.01
C LEU A 154 3.33 13.28 -2.39
N GLU A 155 4.08 13.68 -3.43
CA GLU A 155 3.89 13.14 -4.79
C GLU A 155 4.17 11.63 -4.87
N GLU A 156 5.28 11.15 -4.30
CA GLU A 156 5.61 9.72 -4.29
C GLU A 156 4.60 8.89 -3.49
N VAL A 157 3.99 9.47 -2.46
CA VAL A 157 2.89 8.84 -1.72
C VAL A 157 1.65 8.71 -2.61
N ARG A 158 1.30 9.75 -3.38
CA ARG A 158 0.21 9.65 -4.37
C ARG A 158 0.50 8.61 -5.46
N THR A 159 1.74 8.51 -5.94
CA THR A 159 2.17 7.46 -6.88
C THR A 159 1.94 6.08 -6.28
N GLY A 160 2.41 5.87 -5.05
CA GLY A 160 2.17 4.63 -4.30
C GLY A 160 0.70 4.31 -4.11
N PHE A 161 -0.11 5.31 -3.80
CA PHE A 161 -1.57 5.17 -3.63
C PHE A 161 -2.25 4.71 -4.91
N ARG A 162 -1.92 5.31 -6.06
CA ARG A 162 -2.42 4.87 -7.37
C ARG A 162 -2.03 3.43 -7.67
N VAL A 163 -0.77 3.05 -7.42
CA VAL A 163 -0.28 1.67 -7.61
C VAL A 163 -1.01 0.71 -6.69
N GLY A 164 -1.18 1.06 -5.42
CA GLY A 164 -1.93 0.27 -4.45
C GLY A 164 -3.39 0.07 -4.84
N ALA A 165 -4.06 1.13 -5.29
CA ALA A 165 -5.45 1.11 -5.73
C ALA A 165 -5.62 0.25 -7.00
N PHE A 166 -4.68 0.36 -7.94
CA PHE A 166 -4.65 -0.51 -9.12
C PHE A 166 -4.48 -1.99 -8.74
N ASN A 167 -3.50 -2.28 -7.88
CA ASN A 167 -3.18 -3.65 -7.45
C ASN A 167 -4.29 -4.29 -6.60
N LYS A 168 -5.11 -3.48 -5.90
CA LYS A 168 -6.27 -3.95 -5.12
C LYS A 168 -7.29 -4.70 -5.99
N ARG A 169 -7.34 -4.45 -7.31
CA ARG A 169 -8.16 -5.22 -8.26
C ARG A 169 -7.87 -6.72 -8.21
N GLY A 170 -6.61 -7.10 -7.94
CA GLY A 170 -6.18 -8.49 -7.95
C GLY A 170 -6.20 -9.13 -9.35
N CYS A 171 -6.16 -10.46 -9.38
CA CYS A 171 -6.25 -11.23 -10.63
C CYS A 171 -7.70 -11.24 -11.14
N HIS A 172 -7.90 -10.85 -12.40
CA HIS A 172 -9.18 -10.94 -13.08
C HIS A 172 -9.07 -11.83 -14.32
N SER A 173 -10.15 -12.54 -14.61
CA SER A 173 -10.34 -13.29 -15.85
C SER A 173 -11.35 -12.58 -16.75
N ARG A 174 -11.32 -12.91 -18.03
CA ARG A 174 -12.25 -12.40 -19.04
C ARG A 174 -12.53 -13.48 -20.08
N GLU A 175 -13.65 -13.38 -20.76
CA GLU A 175 -13.98 -14.31 -21.85
C GLU A 175 -13.08 -14.09 -23.08
N LEU A 176 -12.94 -15.10 -23.94
CA LEU A 176 -11.98 -15.12 -25.05
C LEU A 176 -12.06 -13.87 -25.96
N HIS A 177 -13.27 -13.40 -26.21
CA HIS A 177 -13.57 -12.27 -27.09
C HIS A 177 -14.11 -11.04 -26.35
N GLU A 178 -14.01 -11.02 -25.02
CA GLU A 178 -14.37 -9.88 -24.19
C GLU A 178 -13.26 -8.82 -24.28
N GLY A 179 -13.65 -7.59 -24.64
CA GLY A 179 -12.77 -6.43 -24.71
C GLY A 179 -12.64 -5.71 -23.38
N GLY A 180 -12.33 -4.42 -23.41
CA GLY A 180 -12.07 -3.58 -22.24
C GLY A 180 -13.31 -3.11 -21.47
N ALA A 181 -14.38 -3.91 -21.38
CA ALA A 181 -15.60 -3.48 -20.70
C ALA A 181 -15.39 -3.33 -19.18
N GLN A 182 -14.68 -4.28 -18.55
CA GLN A 182 -14.37 -4.24 -17.13
C GLN A 182 -13.52 -3.03 -16.75
N GLU A 183 -12.51 -2.73 -17.55
CA GLU A 183 -11.62 -1.59 -17.36
C GLU A 183 -12.38 -0.25 -17.45
N ARG A 184 -13.36 -0.12 -18.35
CA ARG A 184 -14.21 1.09 -18.44
C ARG A 184 -15.05 1.32 -17.19
N VAL A 185 -15.59 0.25 -16.59
CA VAL A 185 -16.35 0.35 -15.33
C VAL A 185 -15.45 0.85 -14.20
N LEU A 186 -14.20 0.37 -14.13
CA LEU A 186 -13.22 0.85 -13.15
C LEU A 186 -12.84 2.31 -13.41
N ALA A 187 -12.60 2.69 -14.66
CA ALA A 187 -12.32 4.08 -15.03
C ALA A 187 -13.45 5.03 -14.59
N GLU A 188 -14.71 4.66 -14.86
CA GLU A 188 -15.87 5.45 -14.42
C GLU A 188 -15.98 5.52 -12.89
N THR A 189 -15.68 4.42 -12.19
CA THR A 189 -15.65 4.38 -10.72
C THR A 189 -14.62 5.37 -10.15
N TYR A 190 -13.39 5.33 -10.64
CA TYR A 190 -12.33 6.23 -10.17
C TYR A 190 -12.57 7.69 -10.56
N ARG A 191 -13.13 7.98 -11.74
CA ARG A 191 -13.63 9.34 -12.06
C ARG A 191 -14.74 9.78 -11.13
N GLY A 192 -15.63 8.87 -10.73
CA GLY A 192 -16.66 9.14 -9.74
C GLY A 192 -16.06 9.57 -8.40
N HIS A 193 -15.00 8.90 -7.96
CA HIS A 193 -14.24 9.30 -6.77
C HIS A 193 -13.54 10.66 -6.96
N ALA A 194 -12.82 10.87 -8.06
CA ALA A 194 -12.14 12.13 -8.37
C ALA A 194 -13.07 13.34 -8.30
N ARG A 195 -14.28 13.21 -8.88
CA ARG A 195 -15.29 14.28 -8.89
C ARG A 195 -15.70 14.77 -7.50
N ARG A 196 -15.70 13.90 -6.49
CA ARG A 196 -16.02 14.28 -5.11
C ARG A 196 -14.94 15.17 -4.49
N PHE A 197 -13.71 15.09 -5.00
CA PHE A 197 -12.54 15.76 -4.43
C PHE A 197 -12.07 16.99 -5.22
N HIS A 198 -12.48 17.20 -6.47
CA HIS A 198 -11.97 18.32 -7.29
C HIS A 198 -11.97 19.70 -6.61
N ASN A 199 -13.00 19.99 -5.80
CA ASN A 199 -13.15 21.30 -5.17
C ASN A 199 -12.44 21.42 -3.81
N SER A 200 -12.06 20.30 -3.19
CA SER A 200 -11.52 20.26 -1.82
C SER A 200 -10.09 19.71 -1.76
N HIS A 201 -9.80 18.68 -2.54
CA HIS A 201 -8.52 17.97 -2.59
C HIS A 201 -8.06 17.77 -4.05
N PRO A 202 -7.61 18.84 -4.73
CA PRO A 202 -7.32 18.83 -6.16
C PRO A 202 -6.17 17.90 -6.57
N LEU A 203 -5.14 17.71 -5.74
CA LEU A 203 -4.02 16.81 -6.05
C LEU A 203 -4.44 15.35 -5.93
N LEU A 204 -5.25 15.02 -4.93
CA LEU A 204 -5.86 13.69 -4.84
C LEU A 204 -6.80 13.44 -6.03
N ALA A 205 -7.65 14.42 -6.38
CA ALA A 205 -8.55 14.29 -7.51
C ALA A 205 -7.78 14.02 -8.81
N SER A 206 -6.70 14.77 -9.06
CA SER A 206 -5.81 14.53 -10.21
C SER A 206 -5.22 13.11 -10.19
N ALA A 207 -4.77 12.62 -9.04
CA ALA A 207 -4.23 11.26 -8.95
C ALA A 207 -5.29 10.17 -9.23
N LEU A 208 -6.55 10.41 -8.86
CA LEU A 208 -7.66 9.51 -9.16
C LEU A 208 -8.05 9.56 -10.65
N ASP A 209 -7.99 10.74 -11.28
CA ASP A 209 -8.18 10.88 -12.72
C ASP A 209 -7.08 10.16 -13.51
N ASP A 210 -5.81 10.30 -13.11
CA ASP A 210 -4.70 9.56 -13.73
C ASP A 210 -4.90 8.05 -13.66
N LEU A 211 -5.43 7.55 -12.53
CA LEU A 211 -5.76 6.14 -12.36
C LEU A 211 -6.88 5.71 -13.30
N ALA A 212 -7.93 6.54 -13.42
CA ALA A 212 -9.03 6.28 -14.35
C ALA A 212 -8.55 6.25 -15.81
N ASP A 213 -7.72 7.20 -16.21
CA ASP A 213 -7.16 7.27 -17.56
C ASP A 213 -6.25 6.07 -17.85
N GLY A 214 -5.52 5.57 -16.86
CA GLY A 214 -4.78 4.31 -16.95
C GLY A 214 -5.69 3.11 -17.29
N TYR A 215 -6.84 3.00 -16.61
CA TYR A 215 -7.83 1.98 -16.94
C TYR A 215 -8.45 2.18 -18.32
N GLU A 216 -8.68 3.41 -18.79
CA GLU A 216 -9.15 3.63 -20.17
C GLU A 216 -8.14 3.18 -21.22
N GLN A 217 -6.84 3.39 -20.96
CA GLN A 217 -5.78 2.90 -21.85
C GLN A 217 -5.76 1.37 -21.87
N ASP A 218 -5.89 0.72 -20.72
CA ASP A 218 -5.98 -0.75 -20.63
C ASP A 218 -7.24 -1.28 -21.33
N ALA A 219 -8.37 -0.58 -21.23
CA ALA A 219 -9.59 -0.93 -21.94
C ALA A 219 -9.37 -0.98 -23.47
N ARG A 220 -8.69 0.03 -24.02
CA ARG A 220 -8.37 0.10 -25.46
C ARG A 220 -7.45 -1.05 -25.87
N ARG A 221 -6.41 -1.33 -25.07
CA ARG A 221 -5.50 -2.46 -25.33
C ARG A 221 -6.23 -3.80 -25.36
N GLU A 222 -7.20 -4.00 -24.47
CA GLU A 222 -7.98 -5.24 -24.45
C GLU A 222 -8.98 -5.34 -25.59
N ASP A 223 -9.56 -4.23 -26.05
CA ASP A 223 -10.37 -4.24 -27.28
C ASP A 223 -9.54 -4.65 -28.50
N ASP A 224 -8.33 -4.10 -28.64
CA ASP A 224 -7.43 -4.43 -29.74
C ASP A 224 -7.03 -5.92 -29.69
N ARG A 225 -6.72 -6.43 -28.49
CA ARG A 225 -6.44 -7.86 -28.27
C ARG A 225 -7.65 -8.74 -28.61
N ALA A 226 -8.85 -8.34 -28.20
CA ALA A 226 -10.08 -9.08 -28.48
C ALA A 226 -10.39 -9.12 -29.99
N ARG A 227 -10.11 -8.04 -30.73
CA ARG A 227 -10.22 -7.99 -32.19
C ARG A 227 -9.25 -8.97 -32.86
N LEU A 228 -7.97 -8.92 -32.51
CA LEU A 228 -6.96 -9.83 -33.05
C LEU A 228 -7.34 -11.31 -32.84
N ARG A 229 -7.82 -11.66 -31.64
CA ARG A 229 -8.28 -13.05 -31.36
C ARG A 229 -9.52 -13.47 -32.16
N ARG A 230 -10.36 -12.54 -32.60
CA ARG A 230 -11.51 -12.84 -33.47
C ARG A 230 -11.08 -13.05 -34.91
N ASP A 231 -10.06 -12.31 -35.36
CA ASP A 231 -9.54 -12.42 -36.73
C ASP A 231 -8.69 -13.69 -36.93
N GLU A 232 -8.14 -14.25 -35.85
CA GLU A 232 -7.35 -15.50 -35.84
C GLU A 232 -8.18 -16.79 -35.67
N ALA A 233 -9.48 -16.69 -35.40
CA ALA A 233 -10.40 -17.81 -35.12
C ALA A 233 -11.25 -18.19 -36.34
#